data_AF-A0A8C5MG79-F1
#
_entry.id   AF-A0A8C5MG79-F1
#
_cell.length_a   1.000
_cell.length_b   1.000
_cell.length_c   1.000
_cell.angle_alpha   90.00
_cell.angle_beta   90.00
_cell.angle_gamma   90.00
#
_symmetry.space_group_name_H-M   'P 1'
#
loop_
_entity.id
_entity.type
_entity.pdbx_description
1 polymer ?
#
loop_
_entity_poly.entity_id
_entity_poly.type
_entity_poly.pdbx_seq_one_letter_code
_entity_poly.pdbx_strand_id
1 'polypeptide(L)'
;EMVSLRAFDVSALQVVLLKFANIYILSCLLAVESQSLADLMSGLGTGCIAAGRSYLETSDKNLYSVIYKCLEPDSLYKFTLFAVDTHGRNSAQNSVTLRTACPLIDDSKAEEIADRIYTLYNGYTTGKEQQMAYNTLMEVSASMLLRVQHHYNSLYEKFGDFVWRSEDELGPRKAQLLLRRLEKVSTHCSGLLRSTHIQRQIDIMPYLMCRSDILQTSEIVSFSILMDSKVTCEEKVVSMPRNMYGELKG
;
A
#
# COMPACT_ATOMS: atom_id res chain seq x y z
N GLU A 1 -7.36 6.29 -30.90
CA GLU A 1 -7.72 7.26 -29.84
C GLU A 1 -7.23 6.72 -28.49
N MET A 2 -6.86 7.60 -27.57
CA MET A 2 -5.99 7.30 -26.42
C MET A 2 -6.73 6.61 -25.27
N VAL A 3 -6.21 5.47 -24.83
CA VAL A 3 -6.51 4.89 -23.52
C VAL A 3 -6.02 5.86 -22.44
N SER A 4 -6.94 6.42 -21.66
CA SER A 4 -6.61 7.34 -20.56
C SER A 4 -6.64 6.58 -19.23
N LEU A 5 -5.47 6.27 -18.68
CA LEU A 5 -5.31 5.69 -17.36
C LEU A 5 -5.28 6.82 -16.32
N ARG A 6 -6.16 6.74 -15.31
CA ARG A 6 -6.09 7.57 -14.10
C ARG A 6 -5.94 6.67 -12.89
N ALA A 7 -4.91 6.90 -12.09
CA ALA A 7 -4.83 6.32 -10.77
C ALA A 7 -5.46 7.27 -9.77
N PHE A 8 -6.35 6.73 -8.94
CA PHE A 8 -6.77 7.38 -7.73
C PHE A 8 -6.04 6.67 -6.61
N ASP A 9 -5.06 7.37 -6.02
CA ASP A 9 -4.51 6.96 -4.74
C ASP A 9 -5.59 7.22 -3.69
N VAL A 10 -6.23 6.13 -3.29
CA VAL A 10 -7.14 6.17 -2.17
C VAL A 10 -6.21 6.00 -0.99
N SER A 11 -5.87 7.12 -0.34
CA SER A 11 -4.88 7.38 0.73
C SER A 11 -4.83 6.41 1.94
N ALA A 12 -5.34 5.21 1.80
CA ALA A 12 -5.31 4.10 2.71
C ALA A 12 -4.38 2.99 2.24
N LEU A 13 -4.04 2.15 3.22
CA LEU A 13 -2.73 1.55 3.33
C LEU A 13 -2.16 0.81 2.12
N GLN A 14 -2.99 0.25 1.25
CA GLN A 14 -2.57 -0.73 0.24
C GLN A 14 -3.52 -0.77 -0.96
N VAL A 15 -4.38 0.25 -1.11
CA VAL A 15 -5.50 0.22 -2.07
C VAL A 15 -5.35 1.22 -3.19
N VAL A 16 -5.06 0.71 -4.38
CA VAL A 16 -5.00 1.54 -5.60
C VAL A 16 -6.18 1.22 -6.48
N LEU A 17 -7.00 2.23 -6.78
CA LEU A 17 -8.06 2.14 -7.77
C LEU A 17 -7.63 2.80 -9.08
N LEU A 18 -7.43 1.98 -10.10
CA LEU A 18 -7.20 2.44 -11.47
C LEU A 18 -8.53 2.54 -12.19
N LYS A 19 -8.82 3.69 -12.82
CA LYS A 19 -9.97 3.89 -13.70
C LYS A 19 -9.50 4.25 -15.10
N PHE A 20 -10.13 3.66 -16.11
CA PHE A 20 -9.84 3.94 -17.51
C PHE A 20 -11.12 3.91 -18.33
N ALA A 21 -11.25 4.86 -19.25
CA ALA A 21 -12.45 5.08 -20.03
C ALA A 21 -12.24 4.69 -21.50
N ASN A 22 -13.20 3.91 -22.00
CA ASN A 22 -13.54 3.74 -23.41
C ASN A 22 -12.53 3.05 -24.36
N ILE A 23 -13.13 2.57 -25.47
CA ILE A 23 -12.60 2.06 -26.75
C ILE A 23 -12.85 0.54 -26.91
N TYR A 24 -13.27 0.16 -28.14
CA TYR A 24 -13.51 -1.18 -28.70
C TYR A 24 -12.36 -2.15 -28.44
N ILE A 25 -12.21 -2.61 -27.20
CA ILE A 25 -11.01 -3.30 -26.75
C ILE A 25 -11.41 -4.65 -26.19
N LEU A 26 -10.71 -5.66 -26.71
CA LEU A 26 -10.87 -7.08 -26.43
C LEU A 26 -10.25 -7.50 -25.12
N SER A 27 -9.16 -6.84 -24.74
CA SER A 27 -8.46 -7.09 -23.49
C SER A 27 -7.58 -5.90 -23.15
N CYS A 28 -7.63 -5.51 -21.88
CA CYS A 28 -6.68 -4.58 -21.29
C CYS A 28 -5.70 -5.40 -20.45
N LEU A 29 -4.40 -5.25 -20.69
CA LEU A 29 -3.35 -5.90 -19.91
C LEU A 29 -2.74 -4.90 -18.93
N LEU A 30 -2.67 -5.30 -17.65
CA LEU A 30 -2.01 -4.55 -16.59
C LEU A 30 -0.66 -5.22 -16.28
N ALA A 31 0.43 -4.52 -16.55
CA ALA A 31 1.77 -5.10 -16.48
C ALA A 31 2.44 -5.06 -15.09
N VAL A 32 1.67 -4.96 -14.00
CA VAL A 32 2.26 -5.18 -12.66
C VAL A 32 2.65 -6.64 -12.47
N GLU A 33 1.91 -7.56 -13.11
CA GLU A 33 2.19 -9.00 -13.19
C GLU A 33 1.73 -9.61 -14.52
N SER A 34 1.61 -8.81 -15.59
CA SER A 34 1.07 -9.22 -16.91
C SER A 34 -0.31 -9.89 -16.84
N GLN A 35 -1.24 -9.32 -16.08
CA GLN A 35 -2.60 -9.86 -15.94
C GLN A 35 -3.55 -9.23 -16.94
N SER A 36 -4.39 -10.03 -17.60
CA SER A 36 -5.44 -9.53 -18.47
C SER A 36 -6.72 -9.22 -17.68
N LEU A 37 -7.44 -8.17 -18.07
CA LEU A 37 -8.72 -7.81 -17.47
C LEU A 37 -9.78 -8.92 -17.65
N ALA A 38 -9.70 -9.68 -18.75
CA ALA A 38 -10.56 -10.82 -18.99
C ALA A 38 -10.31 -11.93 -17.95
N ASP A 39 -9.05 -12.22 -17.62
CA ASP A 39 -8.68 -13.21 -16.59
C ASP A 39 -9.16 -12.77 -15.20
N LEU A 40 -9.05 -11.47 -14.90
CA LEU A 40 -9.55 -10.92 -13.64
C LEU A 40 -11.07 -11.07 -13.50
N MET A 41 -11.83 -10.89 -14.58
CA MET A 41 -13.29 -11.02 -14.58
C MET A 41 -13.77 -12.49 -14.67
N SER A 42 -12.99 -13.40 -15.25
CA SER A 42 -13.33 -14.83 -15.33
C SER A 42 -13.14 -15.57 -13.99
N GLY A 43 -12.63 -14.88 -12.97
CA GLY A 43 -12.52 -15.40 -11.60
C GLY A 43 -11.15 -15.95 -11.24
N LEU A 44 -10.12 -15.73 -12.07
CA LEU A 44 -8.71 -16.00 -11.73
C LEU A 44 -8.12 -14.94 -10.78
N GLY A 45 -8.86 -13.87 -10.48
CA GLY A 45 -8.45 -12.84 -9.52
C GLY A 45 -8.34 -13.38 -8.10
N THR A 46 -7.18 -13.18 -7.47
CA THR A 46 -6.95 -13.47 -6.05
C THR A 46 -7.73 -12.48 -5.16
N GLY A 47 -7.89 -12.77 -3.87
CA GLY A 47 -8.49 -11.83 -2.90
C GLY A 47 -7.84 -10.43 -2.86
N CYS A 48 -6.70 -10.26 -3.52
CA CYS A 48 -5.93 -9.02 -3.61
C CYS A 48 -6.25 -8.14 -4.83
N ILE A 49 -6.91 -8.66 -5.88
CA ILE A 49 -7.21 -7.88 -7.09
C ILE A 49 -8.68 -8.08 -7.46
N ALA A 50 -9.38 -6.99 -7.77
CA ALA A 50 -10.73 -7.07 -8.32
C ALA A 50 -10.90 -6.12 -9.50
N ALA A 51 -11.66 -6.56 -10.50
CA ALA A 51 -12.01 -5.78 -11.67
C ALA A 51 -13.48 -5.37 -11.61
N GLY A 52 -13.78 -4.20 -12.18
CA GLY A 52 -15.11 -3.62 -12.28
C GLY A 52 -15.34 -3.02 -13.66
N ARG A 53 -16.60 -2.99 -14.08
CA ARG A 53 -17.10 -2.36 -15.30
C ARG A 53 -18.34 -1.55 -14.92
N SER A 54 -18.37 -0.28 -15.27
CA SER A 54 -19.54 0.58 -15.11
C SER A 54 -19.78 1.41 -16.37
N TYR A 55 -21.00 1.90 -16.53
CA TYR A 55 -21.38 2.78 -17.63
C TYR A 55 -21.30 4.24 -17.19
N LEU A 56 -20.72 5.10 -18.02
CA LEU A 56 -20.77 6.54 -17.80
C LEU A 56 -22.05 7.09 -18.45
N GLU A 57 -23.05 7.46 -17.63
CA GLU A 57 -24.42 7.86 -18.02
C GLU A 57 -24.51 8.91 -19.14
N THR A 58 -23.45 9.68 -19.37
CA THR A 58 -23.42 10.81 -20.30
C THR A 58 -22.77 10.52 -21.66
N SER A 59 -22.25 9.32 -21.93
CA SER A 59 -21.44 9.13 -23.16
C SER A 59 -21.43 7.76 -23.86
N ASP A 60 -22.26 6.78 -23.48
CA ASP A 60 -22.19 5.40 -24.01
C ASP A 60 -20.77 4.78 -23.91
N LYS A 61 -19.97 5.25 -22.94
CA LYS A 61 -18.60 4.78 -22.71
C LYS A 61 -18.57 3.82 -21.52
N ASN A 62 -17.92 2.69 -21.72
CA ASN A 62 -17.56 1.80 -20.63
C ASN A 62 -16.39 2.38 -19.83
N LEU A 63 -16.58 2.45 -18.52
CA LEU A 63 -15.53 2.73 -17.55
C LEU A 63 -15.12 1.42 -16.91
N TYR A 64 -13.85 1.09 -17.05
CA TYR A 64 -13.27 -0.07 -16.40
C TYR A 64 -12.47 0.38 -15.20
N SER A 65 -12.51 -0.44 -14.15
CA SER A 65 -11.76 -0.19 -12.93
C SER A 65 -11.07 -1.44 -12.44
N VAL A 66 -9.86 -1.29 -11.89
CA VAL A 66 -9.15 -2.37 -11.20
C VAL A 66 -8.69 -1.86 -9.85
N ILE A 67 -8.94 -2.64 -8.80
CA ILE A 67 -8.53 -2.36 -7.43
C ILE A 67 -7.49 -3.39 -7.00
N TYR A 68 -6.33 -2.90 -6.57
CA TYR A 68 -5.30 -3.70 -5.89
C TYR A 68 -5.45 -3.47 -4.39
N LYS A 69 -5.45 -4.52 -3.57
CA LYS A 69 -5.72 -4.46 -2.12
C LYS A 69 -4.55 -4.89 -1.23
N CYS A 70 -3.53 -5.53 -1.79
CA CYS A 70 -2.42 -6.15 -1.04
C CYS A 70 -1.06 -5.58 -1.44
N LEU A 71 -1.01 -4.31 -1.83
CA LEU A 71 0.26 -3.66 -2.15
C LEU A 71 1.09 -3.49 -0.87
N GLU A 72 2.41 -3.47 -1.01
CA GLU A 72 3.29 -3.15 0.10
C GLU A 72 3.20 -1.65 0.42
N PRO A 73 3.18 -1.25 1.69
CA PRO A 73 3.18 0.15 2.08
C PRO A 73 4.55 0.81 1.85
N ASP A 74 4.58 2.13 1.68
CA ASP A 74 5.79 2.92 1.39
C ASP A 74 6.59 2.49 0.14
N SER A 75 5.91 1.83 -0.81
CA SER A 75 6.52 1.28 -2.02
C SER A 75 6.07 2.05 -3.26
N LEU A 76 6.99 2.23 -4.21
CA LEU A 76 6.71 2.87 -5.48
C LEU A 76 6.26 1.83 -6.50
N TYR A 77 5.05 1.97 -7.03
CA TYR A 77 4.49 1.09 -8.05
C TYR A 77 4.34 1.81 -9.38
N LYS A 78 4.62 1.10 -10.47
CA LYS A 78 4.38 1.54 -11.84
C LYS A 78 3.32 0.65 -12.48
N PHE A 79 2.15 1.21 -12.71
CA PHE A 79 1.07 0.56 -13.44
C PHE A 79 1.17 0.96 -14.90
N THR A 80 1.12 -0.01 -15.80
CA THR A 80 1.06 0.27 -17.24
C THR A 80 -0.11 -0.45 -17.87
N LEU A 81 -0.74 0.22 -18.81
CA LEU A 81 -1.95 -0.21 -19.49
C LEU A 81 -1.76 -0.02 -20.99
N PHE A 82 -2.18 -1.03 -21.75
CA PHE A 82 -2.38 -0.95 -23.19
C PHE A 82 -3.58 -1.81 -23.57
N ALA A 83 -4.15 -1.49 -24.72
CA ALA A 83 -5.29 -2.17 -25.27
C ALA A 83 -4.87 -3.10 -26.40
N VAL A 84 -5.60 -4.21 -26.57
CA VAL A 84 -5.45 -5.14 -27.69
C VAL A 84 -6.73 -5.16 -28.51
N ASP A 85 -6.61 -5.02 -29.83
CA ASP A 85 -7.74 -5.07 -30.77
C ASP A 85 -8.04 -6.50 -31.29
N THR A 86 -9.07 -6.66 -32.13
CA THR A 86 -9.49 -7.97 -32.72
C THR A 86 -8.44 -8.63 -33.60
N HIS A 87 -7.43 -7.88 -34.03
CA HIS A 87 -6.35 -8.37 -34.87
C HIS A 87 -5.05 -8.55 -34.06
N GLY A 88 -5.12 -8.44 -32.72
CA GLY A 88 -3.96 -8.58 -31.84
C GLY A 88 -3.02 -7.38 -31.84
N ARG A 89 -3.44 -6.21 -32.35
CA ARG A 89 -2.61 -4.99 -32.36
C ARG A 89 -2.72 -4.26 -31.03
N ASN A 90 -1.56 -3.80 -30.55
CA ASN A 90 -1.47 -3.06 -29.31
C ASN A 90 -1.70 -1.56 -29.54
N SER A 91 -2.41 -0.91 -28.62
CA SER A 91 -2.44 0.55 -28.54
C SER A 91 -1.12 1.10 -28.01
N ALA A 92 -0.97 2.44 -28.07
CA ALA A 92 0.07 3.12 -27.31
C ALA A 92 -0.06 2.80 -25.81
N GLN A 93 1.07 2.60 -25.14
CA GLN A 93 1.12 2.32 -23.71
C GLN A 93 0.88 3.60 -22.92
N ASN A 94 0.09 3.49 -21.86
CA ASN A 94 -0.09 4.52 -20.85
C ASN A 94 0.41 4.01 -19.50
N SER A 95 1.08 4.85 -18.71
CA SER A 95 1.61 4.44 -17.41
C SER A 95 1.38 5.47 -16.33
N VAL A 96 1.06 4.99 -15.13
CA VAL A 96 0.97 5.80 -13.92
C VAL A 96 1.89 5.22 -12.86
N THR A 97 2.71 6.08 -12.27
CA THR A 97 3.56 5.76 -11.13
C THR A 97 3.02 6.43 -9.88
N LEU A 98 2.86 5.68 -8.80
CA LEU A 98 2.42 6.21 -7.50
C LEU A 98 3.14 5.49 -6.36
N ARG A 99 3.27 6.16 -5.22
CA ARG A 99 3.78 5.58 -3.98
C ARG A 99 2.60 5.25 -3.07
N THR A 100 2.60 4.07 -2.47
CA THR A 100 1.60 3.68 -1.47
C THR A 100 1.81 4.43 -0.15
N ALA A 101 0.73 4.59 0.62
CA ALA A 101 0.78 5.27 1.92
C ALA A 101 1.75 4.59 2.90
N CYS A 102 2.21 5.34 3.90
CA CYS A 102 3.05 4.80 4.97
C CYS A 102 2.32 3.71 5.77
N PRO A 103 3.05 2.75 6.37
CA PRO A 103 2.46 1.74 7.24
C PRO A 103 1.68 2.36 8.40
N LEU A 104 0.63 1.66 8.87
CA LEU A 104 -0.12 2.12 10.04
C LEU A 104 0.78 2.15 11.26
N ILE A 105 0.62 3.21 12.05
CA ILE A 105 1.35 3.38 13.30
C ILE A 105 0.34 3.43 14.44
N ASP A 106 0.64 2.68 15.49
CA ASP A 106 -0.01 2.83 16.77
C ASP A 106 0.87 3.75 17.64
N ASP A 107 0.51 5.03 17.67
CA ASP A 107 1.35 6.08 18.25
C ASP A 107 1.54 5.90 19.75
N SER A 108 0.47 5.55 20.47
CA SER A 108 0.52 5.28 21.91
C SER A 108 1.40 4.06 22.22
N LYS A 109 1.35 3.03 21.39
CA LYS A 109 2.23 1.87 21.55
C LYS A 109 3.70 2.23 21.28
N ALA A 110 3.97 3.13 20.34
CA ALA A 110 5.33 3.59 20.09
C ALA A 110 5.90 4.39 21.28
N GLU A 111 5.08 5.24 21.90
CA GLU A 111 5.43 5.98 23.12
C GLU A 111 5.69 5.03 24.30
N GLU A 112 4.80 4.05 24.54
CA GLU A 112 4.99 3.03 25.58
C GLU A 112 6.30 2.26 25.41
N ILE A 113 6.65 1.89 24.17
CA ILE A 113 7.92 1.21 23.89
C ILE A 113 9.10 2.14 24.17
N ALA A 114 9.02 3.43 23.82
CA ALA A 114 10.09 4.39 24.10
C ALA A 114 10.37 4.49 25.62
N ASP A 115 9.32 4.62 26.42
CA ASP A 115 9.39 4.66 27.89
C ASP A 115 9.98 3.38 28.49
N ARG A 116 9.55 2.24 27.95
CA ARG A 116 10.08 0.94 28.36
C ARG A 116 11.56 0.81 28.03
N ILE A 117 11.99 1.24 26.85
CA ILE A 117 13.40 1.18 26.44
C ILE A 117 14.26 2.11 27.31
N TYR A 118 13.79 3.31 27.59
CA TYR A 118 14.46 4.22 28.53
C TYR A 118 14.62 3.60 29.92
N THR A 119 13.57 2.96 30.43
CA THR A 119 13.62 2.26 31.73
C THR A 119 14.63 1.12 31.73
N LEU A 120 14.68 0.33 30.64
CA LEU A 120 15.64 -0.76 30.50
C LEU A 120 17.08 -0.26 30.42
N TYR A 121 17.32 0.88 29.77
CA TYR A 121 18.65 1.50 29.67
C TYR A 121 19.12 2.16 30.97
N ASN A 122 18.19 2.67 31.79
CA ASN A 122 18.53 3.28 33.08
C ASN A 122 18.70 2.29 34.24
N GLY A 123 18.13 1.08 34.14
CA GLY A 123 18.49 0.00 35.05
C GLY A 123 19.98 -0.32 34.87
N TYR A 124 20.70 -0.70 35.93
CA TYR A 124 22.05 -1.27 35.79
C TYR A 124 21.95 -2.49 34.87
N THR A 125 22.13 -2.27 33.56
CA THR A 125 21.58 -3.12 32.49
C THR A 125 22.11 -4.53 32.63
N THR A 126 21.30 -5.41 33.20
CA THR A 126 21.63 -6.82 33.22
C THR A 126 21.62 -7.31 31.77
N GLY A 127 22.44 -8.31 31.43
CA GLY A 127 22.44 -8.86 30.06
C GLY A 127 21.05 -9.33 29.58
N LYS A 128 20.14 -9.65 30.52
CA LYS A 128 18.73 -9.95 30.25
C LYS A 128 17.94 -8.71 29.80
N GLU A 129 18.11 -7.57 30.46
CA GLU A 129 17.45 -6.31 30.10
C GLU A 129 17.95 -5.80 28.75
N GLN A 130 19.26 -5.87 28.49
CA GLN A 130 19.84 -5.54 27.18
C GLN A 130 19.24 -6.40 26.06
N GLN A 131 19.13 -7.71 26.29
CA GLN A 131 18.53 -8.62 25.31
C GLN A 131 17.03 -8.35 25.12
N MET A 132 16.30 -8.03 26.20
CA MET A 132 14.88 -7.69 26.14
C MET A 132 14.65 -6.39 25.36
N ALA A 133 15.45 -5.35 25.59
CA ALA A 133 15.38 -4.10 24.86
C ALA A 133 15.65 -4.33 23.37
N TYR A 134 16.73 -5.05 23.04
CA TYR A 134 17.06 -5.37 21.66
C TYR A 134 15.95 -6.17 20.96
N ASN A 135 15.40 -7.20 21.61
CA ASN A 135 14.31 -8.01 21.05
C ASN A 135 13.06 -7.17 20.79
N THR A 136 12.66 -6.34 21.76
CA THR A 136 11.49 -5.46 21.63
C THR A 136 11.64 -4.50 20.43
N LEU A 137 12.82 -3.91 20.26
CA LEU A 137 13.12 -3.02 19.13
C LEU A 137 13.22 -3.77 17.80
N MET A 138 13.64 -5.04 17.80
CA MET A 138 13.71 -5.89 16.60
C MET A 138 12.36 -6.44 16.16
N GLU A 139 11.44 -6.67 17.09
CA GLU A 139 10.10 -7.23 16.83
C GLU A 139 9.17 -6.24 16.11
N VAL A 140 9.30 -4.94 16.37
CA VAL A 140 8.48 -3.91 15.71
C VAL A 140 8.92 -3.63 14.28
N SER A 141 8.04 -3.10 13.42
CA SER A 141 8.37 -2.72 12.04
C SER A 141 9.38 -1.55 11.98
N ALA A 142 10.02 -1.33 10.83
CA ALA A 142 10.95 -0.21 10.64
C ALA A 142 10.30 1.16 10.89
N SER A 143 9.06 1.35 10.43
CA SER A 143 8.30 2.59 10.65
C SER A 143 7.90 2.76 12.12
N MET A 144 7.54 1.67 12.82
CA MET A 144 7.31 1.71 14.27
C MET A 144 8.60 2.03 15.03
N LEU A 145 9.73 1.45 14.65
CA LEU A 145 11.04 1.74 15.25
C LEU A 145 11.42 3.21 15.09
N LEU A 146 11.19 3.79 13.91
CA LEU A 146 11.40 5.23 13.69
C LEU A 146 10.48 6.07 14.59
N ARG A 147 9.24 5.63 14.81
CA ARG A 147 8.32 6.33 15.71
C ARG A 147 8.74 6.22 17.18
N VAL A 148 9.23 5.05 17.60
CA VAL A 148 9.83 4.85 18.94
C VAL A 148 11.03 5.78 19.13
N GLN A 149 11.91 5.87 18.14
CA GLN A 149 13.05 6.80 18.17
C GLN A 149 12.59 8.25 18.33
N HIS A 150 11.55 8.66 17.60
CA HIS A 150 10.98 10.02 17.70
C HIS A 150 10.51 10.32 19.13
N HIS A 151 9.71 9.44 19.73
CA HIS A 151 9.24 9.60 21.11
C HIS A 151 10.37 9.56 22.13
N TYR A 152 11.30 8.63 21.98
CA TYR A 152 12.46 8.53 22.87
C TYR A 152 13.26 9.82 22.90
N ASN A 153 13.58 10.37 21.72
CA ASN A 153 14.32 11.62 21.65
C ASN A 153 13.50 12.80 22.18
N SER A 154 12.20 12.85 21.89
CA SER A 154 11.34 13.92 22.41
C SER A 154 11.28 13.96 23.94
N LEU A 155 11.40 12.83 24.62
CA LEU A 155 11.26 12.71 26.07
C LEU A 155 12.62 12.69 26.82
N TYR A 156 13.62 12.03 26.22
CA TYR A 156 14.82 11.59 26.92
C TYR A 156 16.15 12.06 26.31
N GLU A 157 16.13 12.83 25.21
CA GLU A 157 17.36 13.30 24.52
C GLU A 157 18.33 14.04 25.46
N LYS A 158 17.82 14.72 26.49
CA LYS A 158 18.64 15.37 27.53
C LYS A 158 19.58 14.41 28.28
N PHE A 159 19.31 13.11 28.24
CA PHE A 159 20.13 12.06 28.84
C PHE A 159 20.96 11.30 27.80
N GLY A 160 20.97 11.72 26.54
CA GLY A 160 21.59 11.04 25.41
C GLY A 160 20.52 10.63 24.39
N ASP A 161 20.78 10.90 23.12
CA ASP A 161 19.87 10.51 22.06
C ASP A 161 19.75 8.98 21.94
N PHE A 162 18.66 8.52 21.31
CA PHE A 162 18.36 7.11 21.15
C PHE A 162 19.50 6.31 20.49
N VAL A 163 20.18 6.88 19.49
CA VAL A 163 21.23 6.20 18.74
C VAL A 163 22.44 5.97 19.64
N TRP A 164 22.89 7.05 20.27
CA TRP A 164 24.03 7.04 21.19
C TRP A 164 23.77 6.12 22.38
N ARG A 165 22.58 6.21 22.98
CA ARG A 165 22.18 5.33 24.11
C ARG A 165 22.03 3.88 23.71
N SER A 166 21.49 3.58 22.53
CA SER A 166 21.44 2.20 22.04
C SER A 166 22.83 1.61 21.81
N GLU A 167 23.80 2.41 21.36
CA GLU A 167 25.18 1.95 21.18
C GLU A 167 25.88 1.70 22.51
N ASP A 168 25.70 2.57 23.50
CA ASP A 168 26.26 2.42 24.85
C ASP A 168 25.72 1.17 25.56
N GLU A 169 24.40 0.97 25.55
CA GLU A 169 23.73 -0.09 26.32
C GLU A 169 23.70 -1.45 25.61
N LEU A 170 23.67 -1.48 24.27
CA LEU A 170 23.57 -2.74 23.50
C LEU A 170 24.87 -3.12 22.79
N GLY A 171 25.82 -2.19 22.71
CA GLY A 171 27.04 -2.31 21.94
C GLY A 171 26.86 -2.02 20.44
N PRO A 172 27.98 -1.73 19.73
CA PRO A 172 27.97 -1.18 18.37
C PRO A 172 27.30 -2.09 17.35
N ARG A 173 27.48 -3.42 17.46
CA ARG A 173 26.90 -4.38 16.51
C ARG A 173 25.37 -4.39 16.55
N LYS A 174 24.78 -4.40 17.75
CA LYS A 174 23.32 -4.45 17.91
C LYS A 174 22.69 -3.11 17.55
N ALA A 175 23.30 -2.00 17.97
CA ALA A 175 22.85 -0.67 17.60
C ALA A 175 22.87 -0.48 16.07
N GLN A 176 23.94 -0.87 15.39
CA GLN A 176 24.02 -0.74 13.94
C GLN A 176 22.95 -1.55 13.20
N LEU A 177 22.58 -2.74 13.70
CA LEU A 177 21.47 -3.51 13.13
C LEU A 177 20.12 -2.78 13.27
N LEU A 178 19.88 -2.10 14.39
CA LEU A 178 18.69 -1.27 14.58
C LEU A 178 18.69 -0.07 13.62
N LEU A 179 19.82 0.64 13.50
CA LEU A 179 19.95 1.80 12.62
C LEU A 179 19.72 1.44 11.15
N ARG A 180 20.25 0.31 10.68
CA ARG A 180 19.98 -0.18 9.31
C ARG A 180 18.51 -0.47 9.03
N ARG A 181 17.68 -0.70 10.05
CA ARG A 181 16.23 -0.84 9.87
C ARG A 181 15.56 0.50 9.65
N LEU A 182 16.03 1.56 10.30
CA LEU A 182 15.52 2.92 10.10
C LEU A 182 15.75 3.40 8.65
N GLU A 183 16.87 3.00 8.04
CA GLU A 183 17.20 3.29 6.64
C GLU A 183 16.22 2.66 5.63
N LYS A 184 15.44 1.65 6.04
CA LYS A 184 14.42 1.03 5.17
C LYS A 184 13.16 1.89 5.02
N VAL A 185 12.96 2.88 5.90
CA VAL A 185 11.83 3.80 5.80
C VAL A 185 12.17 4.85 4.74
N SER A 186 11.28 5.07 3.78
CA SER A 186 11.54 6.06 2.74
C SER A 186 11.64 7.47 3.32
N THR A 187 12.28 8.37 2.59
CA THR A 187 12.37 9.79 2.97
C THR A 187 10.99 10.44 3.14
N HIS A 188 10.00 10.00 2.35
CA HIS A 188 8.63 10.50 2.44
C HIS A 188 7.98 10.12 3.77
N CYS A 189 8.00 8.82 4.11
CA CYS A 189 7.43 8.36 5.37
C CYS A 189 8.25 8.80 6.58
N SER A 190 9.58 8.93 6.44
CA SER A 190 10.42 9.44 7.51
C SER A 190 10.03 10.87 7.92
N GLY A 191 9.69 11.73 6.96
CA GLY A 191 9.17 13.07 7.23
C GLY A 191 7.82 13.05 7.96
N LEU A 192 6.86 12.27 7.45
CA LEU A 192 5.52 12.17 8.04
C LEU A 192 5.53 11.54 9.44
N LEU A 193 6.37 10.55 9.68
CA LEU A 193 6.46 9.84 10.97
C LEU A 193 7.11 10.67 12.10
N ARG A 194 7.67 11.84 11.77
CA ARG A 194 8.16 12.83 12.73
C ARG A 194 7.11 13.88 13.13
N SER A 195 5.87 13.74 12.64
CA SER A 195 4.75 14.60 13.06
C SER A 195 4.53 14.53 14.57
N THR A 196 3.94 15.55 15.19
CA THR A 196 3.78 15.54 16.65
C THR A 196 2.85 14.42 17.12
N HIS A 197 1.78 14.17 16.37
CA HIS A 197 0.78 13.14 16.69
C HIS A 197 0.36 12.38 15.46
N ILE A 198 0.13 11.07 15.62
CA ILE A 198 -0.41 10.21 14.56
C ILE A 198 -1.66 9.51 15.07
N GLN A 199 -2.78 9.74 14.40
CA GLN A 199 -4.05 9.05 14.69
C GLN A 199 -4.40 8.07 13.58
N ARG A 200 -5.12 7.01 13.93
CA ARG A 200 -5.64 6.06 12.94
C ARG A 200 -7.07 6.43 12.59
N GLN A 201 -7.35 6.54 11.29
CA GLN A 201 -8.70 6.68 10.76
C GLN A 201 -8.99 5.51 9.83
N ILE A 202 -10.23 5.00 9.84
CA ILE A 202 -10.68 3.97 8.92
C ILE A 202 -11.74 4.57 8.01
N ASP A 203 -11.42 4.64 6.73
CA ASP A 203 -12.39 5.01 5.71
C ASP A 203 -13.03 3.74 5.13
N ILE A 204 -14.22 3.89 4.57
CA ILE A 204 -14.93 2.80 3.89
C ILE A 204 -15.23 3.31 2.48
N MET A 205 -14.73 2.59 1.47
CA MET A 205 -14.98 2.97 0.08
C MET A 205 -15.67 1.85 -0.70
N PRO A 206 -16.74 2.16 -1.45
CA PRO A 206 -17.34 1.20 -2.36
C PRO A 206 -16.48 0.98 -3.61
N TYR A 207 -16.50 -0.24 -4.13
CA TYR A 207 -15.91 -0.62 -5.40
C TYR A 207 -16.79 -1.67 -6.10
N LEU A 208 -16.76 -1.68 -7.43
CA LEU A 208 -17.47 -2.70 -8.21
C LEU A 208 -16.57 -3.91 -8.42
N MET A 209 -17.13 -5.08 -8.15
CA MET A 209 -16.54 -6.38 -8.47
C MET A 209 -17.41 -7.06 -9.53
N CYS A 210 -16.91 -7.12 -10.75
CA CYS A 210 -17.62 -7.73 -11.87
C CYS A 210 -17.02 -9.09 -12.23
N ARG A 211 -17.90 -10.05 -12.53
CA ARG A 211 -17.54 -11.38 -13.00
C ARG A 211 -18.21 -11.68 -14.34
N SER A 212 -17.50 -12.32 -15.26
CA SER A 212 -18.10 -12.75 -16.52
C SER A 212 -18.89 -14.04 -16.32
N ASP A 213 -20.12 -14.09 -16.80
CA ASP A 213 -20.98 -15.28 -16.66
C ASP A 213 -20.62 -16.40 -17.66
N ILE A 214 -19.74 -16.12 -18.63
CA ILE A 214 -19.43 -17.01 -19.75
C ILE A 214 -18.11 -17.75 -19.49
N LEU A 215 -18.20 -19.04 -19.17
CA LEU A 215 -17.12 -20.00 -19.40
C LEU A 215 -16.98 -20.18 -20.93
N GLN A 216 -16.13 -19.39 -21.60
CA GLN A 216 -15.88 -19.64 -23.03
C GLN A 216 -15.09 -20.94 -23.18
N THR A 217 -15.74 -21.95 -23.74
CA THR A 217 -15.11 -23.16 -24.29
C THR A 217 -14.13 -22.72 -25.38
N SER A 218 -12.84 -22.83 -25.06
CA SER A 218 -11.72 -22.63 -25.96
C SER A 218 -11.77 -23.64 -27.11
N GLU A 219 -12.06 -23.19 -28.34
CA GLU A 219 -11.63 -23.94 -29.52
C GLU A 219 -11.31 -23.11 -30.78
N ILE A 220 -11.45 -21.78 -30.76
CA ILE A 220 -10.96 -20.93 -31.87
C ILE A 220 -10.37 -19.66 -31.27
N VAL A 221 -9.14 -19.31 -31.68
CA VAL A 221 -8.40 -18.08 -31.29
C VAL A 221 -9.09 -16.86 -31.91
N SER A 222 -10.31 -16.59 -31.48
CA SER A 222 -11.05 -15.37 -31.73
C SER A 222 -11.15 -14.67 -30.39
N PHE A 223 -10.27 -13.71 -30.16
CA PHE A 223 -10.36 -12.84 -29.00
C PHE A 223 -11.76 -12.18 -28.95
N SER A 224 -12.50 -12.35 -27.85
CA SER A 224 -13.90 -11.93 -27.71
C SER A 224 -14.02 -10.48 -27.23
N ILE A 225 -15.04 -9.76 -27.71
CA ILE A 225 -15.23 -8.33 -27.42
C ILE A 225 -15.61 -8.15 -25.95
N LEU A 226 -14.75 -7.46 -25.19
CA LEU A 226 -14.91 -7.22 -23.75
C LEU A 226 -16.10 -6.29 -23.42
N MET A 227 -16.63 -5.59 -24.44
CA MET A 227 -17.89 -4.83 -24.37
C MET A 227 -19.12 -5.77 -24.39
N ASP A 228 -19.06 -6.84 -25.19
CA ASP A 228 -20.21 -7.73 -25.46
C ASP A 228 -20.34 -8.85 -24.42
N SER A 229 -19.35 -9.02 -23.55
CA SER A 229 -19.42 -9.97 -22.46
C SER A 229 -20.52 -9.56 -21.46
N LYS A 230 -21.43 -10.51 -21.20
CA LYS A 230 -22.35 -10.40 -20.05
C LYS A 230 -21.54 -10.53 -18.77
N VAL A 231 -21.59 -9.47 -17.96
CA VAL A 231 -20.91 -9.44 -16.67
C VAL A 231 -21.95 -9.15 -15.59
N THR A 232 -21.86 -9.90 -14.50
CA THR A 232 -22.60 -9.65 -13.26
C THR A 232 -21.69 -8.84 -12.34
N CYS A 233 -22.14 -7.63 -11.96
CA CYS A 233 -21.39 -6.73 -11.10
C CYS A 233 -22.05 -6.63 -9.71
N GLU A 234 -21.25 -6.77 -8.67
CA GLU A 234 -21.64 -6.60 -7.28
C GLU A 234 -20.90 -5.40 -6.69
N GLU A 235 -21.61 -4.51 -6.00
CA GLU A 235 -20.98 -3.45 -5.22
C GLU A 235 -20.46 -4.03 -3.90
N LYS A 236 -19.18 -3.81 -3.63
CA LYS A 236 -18.51 -4.23 -2.39
C LYS A 236 -17.89 -3.04 -1.72
N VAL A 237 -17.62 -3.17 -0.43
CA VAL A 237 -16.91 -2.15 0.34
C VAL A 237 -15.53 -2.66 0.75
N VAL A 238 -14.57 -1.74 0.84
CA VAL A 238 -13.25 -2.01 1.40
C VAL A 238 -12.98 -1.03 2.54
N SER A 239 -12.58 -1.58 3.68
CA SER A 239 -12.12 -0.81 4.83
C SER A 239 -10.67 -0.40 4.64
N MET A 240 -10.41 0.87 4.85
CA MET A 240 -9.24 1.58 4.38
C MET A 240 -8.60 2.34 5.54
N PRO A 241 -7.81 1.66 6.37
CA PRO A 241 -7.13 2.33 7.47
C PRO A 241 -6.02 3.23 6.93
N ARG A 242 -5.92 4.45 7.47
CA ARG A 242 -4.87 5.43 7.19
C ARG A 242 -4.37 6.11 8.45
N ASN A 243 -3.15 6.65 8.37
CA ASN A 243 -2.62 7.55 9.36
C ASN A 243 -3.08 8.99 9.07
N MET A 244 -3.49 9.68 10.12
CA MET A 244 -3.74 11.11 10.15
C MET A 244 -2.59 11.77 10.90
N TYR A 245 -1.85 12.62 10.20
CA TYR A 245 -0.69 13.32 10.73
C TYR A 245 -1.10 14.72 11.17
N GLY A 246 -0.93 15.04 12.46
CA GLY A 246 -1.29 16.33 13.03
C GLY A 246 -0.06 17.08 13.55
N GLU A 247 -0.13 18.42 13.50
CA GLU A 247 0.87 19.30 14.11
C GLU A 247 0.51 19.71 15.56
N LEU A 248 -0.78 19.69 15.95
CA LEU A 248 -1.27 19.99 17.30
C LEU A 248 -2.42 19.04 17.69
N LYS A 249 -2.50 18.63 18.97
CA LYS A 249 -3.70 17.96 19.52
C LYS A 249 -4.85 18.96 19.48
N GLY A 250 -5.79 18.78 18.54
CA GLY A 250 -7.08 19.47 18.54
C GLY A 250 -7.96 18.99 19.69
#